data_AF-A0A0P1KW41-F1
#
_entry.id   AF-A0A0P1KW41-F1
#
_cell.length_a   1.000
_cell.length_b   1.000
_cell.length_c   1.000
_cell.angle_alpha   90.00
_cell.angle_beta   90.00
_cell.angle_gamma   90.00
#
_symmetry.space_group_name_H-M   'P 1'
#
loop_
_entity.id
_entity.type
_entity.pdbx_description
1 polymer ?
#
loop_
_entity_poly.entity_id
_entity_poly.type
_entity_poly.pdbx_seq_one_letter_code
_entity_poly.pdbx_strand_id
1 'polypeptide(L)'
;MGYVTAGYPSRPHKRVEKQEKRIYYDRKRLRINEIDERRDLQLRDRQRGPASLQLLPADVLERIFVLAGRGNSMPVLNRYFQRCLRPTRYLMGRFLLENYTHDLNALLPRGSPALLVLLDATFCNGTLLQFLNENPQFLDHVHDVVVPADQADELSRERRVMLEQGRLDDITALNWQVEMHPESNKPLREFPAAFYQRPALFFENEISKRPVTYNQLFLRLQSTYAIQQPAWVCDLLIEWFFLENESFDINHLFHAVNLVLHLSVNDRPRFEDVSPLTKFITYMYLDVTDRLLQLLLCENLEDVGLICERKAKIVDKFIRKFYRGSVDLLSSDELWKTVHEVRDRRLVESISNYGGKPSFNIVK
;
A
#
# COMPACT_ATOMS: atom_id res chain seq x y z
N MET A 1 59.56 -33.97 17.03
CA MET A 1 59.18 -34.88 18.13
C MET A 1 58.68 -34.03 19.29
N GLY A 2 57.50 -34.34 19.82
CA GLY A 2 56.91 -33.61 20.93
C GLY A 2 55.40 -33.46 20.73
N TYR A 3 54.64 -34.44 21.20
CA TYR A 3 53.19 -34.40 21.29
C TYR A 3 52.78 -33.44 22.41
N VAL A 4 51.77 -32.61 22.17
CA VAL A 4 50.99 -31.97 23.24
C VAL A 4 49.55 -32.45 23.14
N THR A 5 49.14 -33.02 24.25
CA THR A 5 47.87 -33.67 24.57
C THR A 5 46.72 -32.67 24.68
N ALA A 6 45.54 -33.15 24.27
CA ALA A 6 44.31 -32.39 24.15
C ALA A 6 43.80 -31.80 25.48
N GLY A 7 43.33 -30.56 25.42
CA GLY A 7 42.59 -29.91 26.49
C GLY A 7 41.32 -30.69 26.86
N TYR A 8 41.17 -30.91 28.16
CA TYR A 8 40.00 -31.49 28.81
C TYR A 8 38.75 -30.61 28.62
N PRO A 9 37.56 -31.22 28.45
CA PRO A 9 36.29 -30.50 28.30
C PRO A 9 35.71 -30.07 29.66
N SER A 10 35.65 -28.76 29.92
CA SER A 10 35.04 -28.17 31.12
C SER A 10 33.54 -27.88 30.94
N ARG A 11 32.72 -28.90 30.62
CA ARG A 11 31.24 -28.97 30.82
C ARG A 11 30.65 -30.27 30.24
N PRO A 12 29.78 -31.00 30.97
CA PRO A 12 29.14 -32.21 30.47
C PRO A 12 27.94 -31.85 29.56
N HIS A 13 27.80 -32.53 28.42
CA HIS A 13 26.70 -32.43 27.42
C HIS A 13 26.83 -31.46 26.24
N LYS A 14 28.03 -31.26 25.68
CA LYS A 14 28.18 -30.70 24.32
C LYS A 14 28.95 -31.68 23.41
N ARG A 15 28.25 -32.56 22.70
CA ARG A 15 28.85 -33.33 21.59
C ARG A 15 28.75 -32.51 20.32
N VAL A 16 29.91 -32.17 19.78
CA VAL A 16 30.12 -31.70 18.41
C VAL A 16 30.93 -32.79 17.70
N GLU A 17 30.45 -33.27 16.55
CA GLU A 17 31.27 -33.89 15.51
C GLU A 17 30.92 -33.18 14.19
N LYS A 18 31.77 -32.26 13.72
CA LYS A 18 32.92 -32.43 12.80
C LYS A 18 32.51 -32.89 11.39
N GLN A 19 32.39 -31.91 10.49
CA GLN A 19 32.58 -32.14 9.06
C GLN A 19 34.05 -32.47 8.78
N GLU A 20 34.30 -33.44 7.91
CA GLU A 20 35.49 -33.46 7.04
C GLU A 20 35.12 -34.23 5.76
N LYS A 21 34.90 -33.50 4.66
CA LYS A 21 34.68 -34.07 3.33
C LYS A 21 35.91 -34.87 2.89
N ARG A 22 35.69 -35.98 2.18
CA ARG A 22 36.59 -36.44 1.11
C ARG A 22 35.82 -36.59 -0.18
N ILE A 23 36.21 -35.80 -1.18
CA ILE A 23 35.77 -35.88 -2.57
C ILE A 23 36.55 -37.01 -3.24
N TYR A 24 35.86 -37.96 -3.87
CA TYR A 24 36.38 -38.78 -4.95
C TYR A 24 35.31 -38.92 -6.02
N TYR A 25 35.62 -38.46 -7.24
CA TYR A 25 34.91 -38.86 -8.44
C TYR A 25 35.38 -40.27 -8.80
N ASP A 26 34.49 -41.25 -8.83
CA ASP A 26 34.74 -42.45 -9.63
C ASP A 26 33.47 -42.86 -10.38
N ARG A 27 33.52 -42.64 -11.69
CA ARG A 27 32.53 -43.12 -12.67
C ARG A 27 32.78 -44.60 -12.86
N LYS A 28 32.04 -45.45 -12.15
CA LYS A 28 31.84 -46.84 -12.57
C LYS A 28 30.36 -47.09 -12.86
N ARG A 29 30.09 -47.21 -14.16
CA ARG A 29 28.88 -47.82 -14.73
C ARG A 29 28.71 -49.21 -14.11
N LEU A 30 27.96 -49.31 -13.03
CA LEU A 30 27.39 -50.57 -12.59
C LEU A 30 26.00 -50.65 -13.18
N ARG A 31 25.78 -51.71 -13.97
CA ARG A 31 24.49 -52.07 -14.57
C ARG A 31 23.45 -52.10 -13.46
N ILE A 32 22.59 -51.08 -13.45
CA ILE A 32 21.36 -51.02 -12.67
C ILE A 32 20.46 -52.08 -13.31
N ASN A 33 20.60 -53.31 -12.81
CA ASN A 33 19.69 -54.38 -13.15
C ASN A 33 18.36 -54.07 -12.47
N GLU A 34 17.27 -54.31 -13.20
CA GLU A 34 15.82 -54.11 -12.96
C GLU A 34 15.28 -54.45 -11.54
N ILE A 35 16.13 -54.96 -10.65
CA ILE A 35 15.87 -55.24 -9.24
C ILE A 35 15.84 -53.94 -8.40
N ASP A 36 16.64 -52.93 -8.77
CA ASP A 36 16.65 -51.64 -8.04
C ASP A 36 15.40 -50.79 -8.33
N GLU A 37 14.84 -50.83 -9.55
CA GLU A 37 13.58 -50.12 -9.82
C GLU A 37 12.40 -50.73 -9.06
N ARG A 38 12.35 -52.08 -8.91
CA ARG A 38 11.32 -52.74 -8.10
C ARG A 38 11.49 -52.48 -6.60
N ARG A 39 12.73 -52.33 -6.10
CA ARG A 39 12.99 -51.96 -4.71
C ARG A 39 12.74 -50.48 -4.45
N ASP A 40 13.07 -49.58 -5.37
CA ASP A 40 12.75 -48.15 -5.25
C ASP A 40 11.25 -47.87 -5.36
N LEU A 41 10.52 -48.64 -6.17
CA LEU A 41 9.05 -48.60 -6.21
C LEU A 41 8.44 -49.14 -4.90
N GLN A 42 8.97 -50.26 -4.36
CA GLN A 42 8.50 -50.82 -3.08
C GLN A 42 8.90 -49.97 -1.86
N LEU A 43 10.03 -49.25 -1.90
CA LEU A 43 10.44 -48.29 -0.88
C LEU A 43 9.63 -46.99 -0.98
N ARG A 44 9.25 -46.55 -2.19
CA ARG A 44 8.27 -45.45 -2.38
C ARG A 44 6.89 -45.83 -1.85
N ASP A 45 6.45 -47.06 -2.01
CA ASP A 45 5.16 -47.53 -1.46
C ASP A 45 5.21 -47.74 0.06
N ARG A 46 6.36 -48.12 0.63
CA ARG A 46 6.53 -48.24 2.10
C ARG A 46 6.82 -46.93 2.82
N GLN A 47 7.24 -45.88 2.11
CA GLN A 47 7.36 -44.51 2.65
C GLN A 47 6.05 -43.71 2.55
N ARG A 48 4.97 -44.29 1.99
CA ARG A 48 3.62 -43.75 2.12
C ARG A 48 3.14 -44.00 3.55
N GLY A 49 3.61 -43.15 4.48
CA GLY A 49 2.87 -42.87 5.69
C GLY A 49 1.43 -42.41 5.34
N PRO A 50 0.54 -42.22 6.34
CA PRO A 50 -0.83 -41.78 6.08
C PRO A 50 -0.81 -40.60 5.11
N ALA A 51 -1.62 -40.68 4.05
CA ALA A 51 -1.63 -39.71 2.95
C ALA A 51 -1.57 -38.29 3.52
N SER A 52 -0.40 -37.66 3.39
CA SER A 52 -0.16 -36.34 3.94
C SER A 52 -0.21 -35.34 2.82
N LEU A 53 -0.82 -34.18 3.09
CA LEU A 53 -0.83 -33.05 2.15
C LEU A 53 0.58 -32.69 1.65
N GLN A 54 1.63 -32.98 2.43
CA GLN A 54 3.02 -32.74 2.05
C GLN A 54 3.50 -33.56 0.84
N LEU A 55 2.82 -34.67 0.52
CA LEU A 55 3.14 -35.52 -0.63
C LEU A 55 2.50 -35.00 -1.93
N LEU A 56 1.62 -34.00 -1.85
CA LEU A 56 0.98 -33.42 -3.01
C LEU A 56 1.97 -32.52 -3.79
N PRO A 57 1.85 -32.49 -5.12
CA PRO A 57 2.53 -31.51 -5.97
C PRO A 57 2.23 -30.07 -5.54
N ALA A 58 3.20 -29.17 -5.76
CA ALA A 58 3.11 -27.78 -5.31
C ALA A 58 1.92 -27.02 -5.93
N ASP A 59 1.62 -27.27 -7.21
CA ASP A 59 0.47 -26.73 -7.94
C ASP A 59 -0.88 -27.19 -7.36
N VAL A 60 -0.96 -28.44 -6.92
CA VAL A 60 -2.14 -28.97 -6.22
C VAL A 60 -2.29 -28.29 -4.86
N LEU A 61 -1.19 -28.09 -4.14
CA LEU A 61 -1.19 -27.38 -2.86
C LEU A 61 -1.58 -25.91 -2.99
N GLU A 62 -1.09 -25.23 -4.01
CA GLU A 62 -1.50 -23.86 -4.35
C GLU A 62 -3.01 -23.80 -4.64
N ARG A 63 -3.55 -24.76 -5.42
CA ARG A 63 -4.99 -24.79 -5.70
C ARG A 63 -5.82 -25.08 -4.45
N ILE A 64 -5.39 -26.02 -3.60
CA ILE A 64 -6.04 -26.28 -2.31
C ILE A 64 -5.99 -25.04 -1.43
N PHE A 65 -4.84 -24.35 -1.37
CA PHE A 65 -4.68 -23.12 -0.61
C PHE A 65 -5.67 -22.03 -1.07
N VAL A 66 -5.78 -21.82 -2.38
CA VAL A 66 -6.70 -20.85 -2.97
C VAL A 66 -8.16 -21.17 -2.66
N LEU A 67 -8.56 -22.44 -2.76
CA LEU A 67 -9.94 -22.88 -2.50
C LEU A 67 -10.29 -22.91 -1.01
N ALA A 68 -9.31 -23.14 -0.13
CA ALA A 68 -9.51 -23.10 1.31
C ALA A 68 -9.77 -21.67 1.84
N GLY A 69 -9.37 -20.66 1.07
CA GLY A 69 -9.81 -19.29 1.22
C GLY A 69 -9.34 -18.53 2.46
N ARG A 70 -10.21 -17.62 2.96
CA ARG A 70 -9.87 -16.63 4.00
C ARG A 70 -9.59 -17.32 5.34
N GLY A 71 -8.49 -16.94 6.01
CA GLY A 71 -8.10 -17.50 7.32
C GLY A 71 -7.27 -18.78 7.26
N ASN A 72 -6.81 -19.19 6.07
CA ASN A 72 -6.01 -20.39 5.90
C ASN A 72 -4.59 -20.23 6.48
N SER A 73 -4.27 -21.07 7.47
CA SER A 73 -2.96 -21.11 8.14
C SER A 73 -1.94 -22.04 7.46
N MET A 74 -2.28 -22.64 6.31
CA MET A 74 -1.40 -23.54 5.55
C MET A 74 0.03 -23.01 5.37
N PRO A 75 0.27 -21.73 5.00
CA PRO A 75 1.63 -21.21 4.82
C PRO A 75 2.48 -21.21 6.10
N VAL A 76 1.85 -21.28 7.28
CA VAL A 76 2.50 -21.20 8.61
C VAL A 76 2.80 -22.59 9.17
N LEU A 77 2.20 -23.65 8.62
CA LEU A 77 2.31 -25.00 9.18
C LEU A 77 3.74 -25.55 9.21
N ASN A 78 4.49 -25.39 8.12
CA ASN A 78 5.89 -25.80 8.05
C ASN A 78 6.64 -25.12 6.88
N ARG A 79 7.96 -25.32 6.83
CA ARG A 79 8.84 -24.76 5.80
C ARG A 79 8.50 -25.21 4.36
N TYR A 80 7.95 -26.41 4.19
CA TYR A 80 7.56 -26.90 2.87
C TYR A 80 6.35 -26.12 2.33
N PHE A 81 5.27 -26.00 3.11
CA PHE A 81 4.12 -25.18 2.74
C PHE A 81 4.49 -23.71 2.57
N GLN A 82 5.33 -23.16 3.45
CA GLN A 82 5.83 -21.79 3.30
C GLN A 82 6.57 -21.59 1.97
N ARG A 83 7.36 -22.58 1.54
CA ARG A 83 8.09 -22.51 0.26
C ARG A 83 7.16 -22.61 -0.94
N CYS A 84 6.19 -23.52 -0.89
CA CYS A 84 5.22 -23.74 -1.96
C CYS A 84 4.21 -22.58 -2.07
N LEU A 85 3.79 -22.02 -0.94
CA LEU A 85 2.76 -20.97 -0.86
C LEU A 85 3.37 -19.58 -0.68
N ARG A 86 4.61 -19.39 -1.14
CA ARG A 86 5.23 -18.07 -1.14
C ARG A 86 4.36 -17.14 -2.02
N PRO A 87 4.05 -15.91 -1.58
CA PRO A 87 3.24 -14.98 -2.36
C PRO A 87 3.97 -14.63 -3.66
N THR A 88 3.58 -15.30 -4.75
CA THR A 88 3.98 -14.94 -6.11
C THR A 88 2.85 -14.14 -6.75
N ARG A 89 3.16 -13.36 -7.79
CA ARG A 89 2.15 -12.57 -8.51
C ARG A 89 1.00 -13.44 -9.03
N TYR A 90 1.33 -14.62 -9.55
CA TYR A 90 0.35 -15.58 -10.04
C TYR A 90 -0.54 -16.12 -8.92
N LEU A 91 0.06 -16.60 -7.82
CA LEU A 91 -0.71 -17.15 -6.69
C LEU A 91 -1.59 -16.09 -6.04
N MET A 92 -1.09 -14.86 -5.87
CA MET A 92 -1.86 -13.76 -5.31
C MET A 92 -3.00 -13.32 -6.22
N GLY A 93 -2.76 -13.21 -7.53
CA GLY A 93 -3.82 -12.93 -8.49
C GLY A 93 -4.93 -13.99 -8.45
N ARG A 94 -4.58 -15.28 -8.43
CA ARG A 94 -5.57 -16.37 -8.31
C ARG A 94 -6.31 -16.36 -6.98
N PHE A 95 -5.59 -16.09 -5.89
CA PHE A 95 -6.18 -16.03 -4.55
C PHE A 95 -7.20 -14.89 -4.47
N LEU A 96 -6.88 -13.72 -5.04
CA LEU A 96 -7.79 -12.58 -5.13
C LEU A 96 -9.02 -12.89 -5.97
N LEU A 97 -8.84 -13.42 -7.18
CA LEU A 97 -9.96 -13.77 -8.04
C LEU A 97 -10.92 -14.75 -7.34
N GLU A 98 -10.40 -15.78 -6.68
CA GLU A 98 -11.27 -16.79 -6.07
C GLU A 98 -11.93 -16.31 -4.75
N ASN A 99 -11.26 -15.48 -3.94
CA ASN A 99 -11.72 -15.18 -2.57
C ASN A 99 -12.18 -13.75 -2.34
N TYR A 100 -11.90 -12.86 -3.29
CA TYR A 100 -12.10 -11.43 -3.18
C TYR A 100 -12.76 -10.81 -4.41
N THR A 101 -13.13 -11.61 -5.40
CA THR A 101 -14.03 -11.14 -6.47
C THR A 101 -15.35 -11.86 -6.40
N HIS A 102 -16.39 -11.20 -6.90
CA HIS A 102 -17.74 -11.73 -6.99
C HIS A 102 -18.24 -11.56 -8.41
N ASP A 103 -18.86 -12.59 -8.97
CA ASP A 103 -19.50 -12.51 -10.28
C ASP A 103 -20.95 -12.06 -10.11
N LEU A 104 -21.23 -10.80 -10.47
CA LEU A 104 -22.57 -10.25 -10.41
C LEU A 104 -23.56 -10.98 -11.34
N ASN A 105 -23.05 -11.66 -12.37
CA ASN A 105 -23.85 -12.43 -13.31
C ASN A 105 -23.96 -13.92 -12.93
N ALA A 106 -23.47 -14.35 -11.76
CA ALA A 106 -23.49 -15.75 -11.32
C ALA A 106 -24.89 -16.38 -11.29
N LEU A 107 -25.94 -15.57 -11.08
CA LEU A 107 -27.33 -16.01 -11.03
C LEU A 107 -28.05 -15.96 -12.39
N LEU A 108 -27.40 -15.47 -13.44
CA LEU A 108 -27.96 -15.38 -14.79
C LEU A 108 -27.87 -16.74 -15.52
N PRO A 109 -28.57 -16.93 -16.65
CA PRO A 109 -28.52 -18.17 -17.42
C PRO A 109 -27.09 -18.57 -17.81
N ARG A 110 -26.85 -19.89 -17.85
CA ARG A 110 -25.55 -20.46 -18.23
C ARG A 110 -25.14 -19.97 -19.62
N GLY A 111 -23.94 -19.40 -19.71
CA GLY A 111 -23.39 -18.80 -20.94
C GLY A 111 -23.34 -17.27 -20.92
N SER A 112 -23.93 -16.62 -19.91
CA SER A 112 -23.74 -15.19 -19.67
C SER A 112 -22.26 -14.88 -19.36
N PRO A 113 -21.72 -13.75 -19.87
CA PRO A 113 -20.36 -13.33 -19.53
C PRO A 113 -20.26 -13.00 -18.03
N ALA A 114 -19.13 -13.37 -17.42
CA ALA A 114 -18.85 -13.05 -16.02
C ALA A 114 -18.65 -11.54 -15.85
N LEU A 115 -19.36 -10.96 -14.88
CA LEU A 115 -19.23 -9.56 -14.49
C LEU A 115 -18.56 -9.50 -13.12
N LEU A 116 -17.24 -9.57 -13.13
CA LEU A 116 -16.44 -9.62 -11.91
C LEU A 116 -16.32 -8.25 -11.26
N VAL A 117 -16.69 -8.16 -9.99
CA VAL A 117 -16.42 -7.02 -9.11
C VAL A 117 -15.47 -7.42 -8.00
N LEU A 118 -14.60 -6.50 -7.59
CA LEU A 118 -13.71 -6.72 -6.46
C LEU A 118 -14.43 -6.35 -5.15
N LEU A 119 -14.16 -7.10 -4.08
CA LEU A 119 -14.76 -6.88 -2.76
C LEU A 119 -13.94 -5.89 -1.93
N ASP A 120 -14.61 -5.07 -1.11
CA ASP A 120 -13.98 -4.08 -0.22
C ASP A 120 -12.96 -4.68 0.75
N ALA A 121 -13.25 -5.89 1.24
CA ALA A 121 -12.40 -6.65 2.15
C ALA A 121 -10.98 -6.88 1.60
N THR A 122 -10.78 -6.75 0.28
CA THR A 122 -9.47 -6.81 -0.36
C THR A 122 -8.53 -5.75 0.20
N PHE A 123 -9.05 -4.55 0.42
CA PHE A 123 -8.25 -3.40 0.84
C PHE A 123 -7.92 -3.42 2.32
N CYS A 124 -8.70 -4.14 3.13
CA CYS A 124 -8.41 -4.33 4.56
C CYS A 124 -7.16 -5.18 4.81
N ASN A 125 -6.62 -5.87 3.81
CA ASN A 125 -5.40 -6.66 3.94
C ASN A 125 -4.21 -5.92 3.32
N GLY A 126 -3.24 -5.52 4.15
CA GLY A 126 -2.04 -4.81 3.69
C GLY A 126 -1.23 -5.57 2.63
N THR A 127 -1.15 -6.90 2.69
CA THR A 127 -0.42 -7.69 1.67
C THR A 127 -1.12 -7.63 0.32
N LEU A 128 -2.46 -7.74 0.30
CA LEU A 128 -3.25 -7.65 -0.92
C LEU A 128 -3.24 -6.23 -1.49
N LEU A 129 -3.36 -5.23 -0.63
CA LEU A 129 -3.27 -3.82 -1.03
C LEU A 129 -1.90 -3.51 -1.64
N GLN A 130 -0.81 -4.02 -1.06
CA GLN A 130 0.52 -3.89 -1.63
C GLN A 130 0.64 -4.60 -2.99
N PHE A 131 0.10 -5.82 -3.11
CA PHE A 131 0.09 -6.54 -4.37
C PHE A 131 -0.65 -5.76 -5.47
N LEU A 132 -1.82 -5.19 -5.17
CA LEU A 132 -2.60 -4.39 -6.11
C LEU A 132 -1.87 -3.11 -6.51
N ASN A 133 -1.15 -2.50 -5.57
CA ASN A 133 -0.34 -1.33 -5.83
C ASN A 133 0.84 -1.64 -6.77
N GLU A 134 1.51 -2.78 -6.56
CA GLU A 134 2.59 -3.25 -7.45
C GLU A 134 2.09 -3.79 -8.80
N ASN A 135 0.80 -4.13 -8.90
CA ASN A 135 0.19 -4.76 -10.07
C ASN A 135 -1.17 -4.12 -10.40
N PRO A 136 -1.21 -2.82 -10.71
CA PRO A 136 -2.46 -2.09 -10.96
C PRO A 136 -3.26 -2.67 -12.14
N GLN A 137 -2.57 -3.31 -13.10
CA GLN A 137 -3.18 -4.04 -14.22
C GLN A 137 -4.09 -5.20 -13.81
N PHE A 138 -3.99 -5.69 -12.57
CA PHE A 138 -4.95 -6.67 -12.06
C PHE A 138 -6.39 -6.12 -12.13
N LEU A 139 -6.55 -4.80 -11.98
CA LEU A 139 -7.85 -4.15 -12.08
C LEU A 139 -8.44 -4.21 -13.50
N ASP A 140 -7.66 -4.52 -14.55
CA ASP A 140 -8.19 -4.72 -15.90
C ASP A 140 -9.04 -6.00 -16.03
N HIS A 141 -8.97 -6.89 -15.03
CA HIS A 141 -9.76 -8.12 -14.97
C HIS A 141 -11.09 -7.97 -14.21
N VAL A 142 -11.31 -6.83 -13.56
CA VAL A 142 -12.55 -6.53 -12.84
C VAL A 142 -13.23 -5.33 -13.48
N HIS A 143 -14.56 -5.37 -13.56
CA HIS A 143 -15.33 -4.31 -14.22
C HIS A 143 -15.57 -3.13 -13.27
N ASP A 144 -15.66 -3.42 -11.97
CA ASP A 144 -15.74 -2.40 -10.93
C ASP A 144 -14.99 -2.85 -9.69
N VAL A 145 -14.51 -1.86 -8.94
CA VAL A 145 -13.42 -2.09 -8.03
C VAL A 145 -13.89 -2.35 -6.61
N VAL A 146 -15.12 -2.00 -6.21
CA VAL A 146 -15.56 -2.31 -4.83
C VAL A 146 -17.07 -2.44 -4.64
N VAL A 147 -17.49 -3.63 -4.24
CA VAL A 147 -18.80 -3.84 -3.60
C VAL A 147 -18.57 -4.45 -2.21
N PRO A 148 -19.26 -3.97 -1.15
CA PRO A 148 -19.30 -4.68 0.12
C PRO A 148 -19.81 -6.11 -0.08
N ALA A 149 -19.20 -7.09 0.58
CA ALA A 149 -19.59 -8.49 0.41
C ALA A 149 -21.10 -8.73 0.60
N ASP A 150 -21.71 -8.06 1.57
CA ASP A 150 -23.14 -8.18 1.87
C ASP A 150 -24.06 -7.62 0.77
N GLN A 151 -23.57 -6.64 0.00
CA GLN A 151 -24.31 -6.01 -1.11
C GLN A 151 -24.12 -6.76 -2.43
N ALA A 152 -23.01 -7.50 -2.59
CA ALA A 152 -22.71 -8.19 -3.83
C ALA A 152 -23.78 -9.24 -4.18
N ASP A 153 -24.25 -10.00 -3.19
CA ASP A 153 -25.32 -10.98 -3.36
C ASP A 153 -26.69 -10.34 -3.67
N GLU A 154 -26.95 -9.15 -3.11
CA GLU A 154 -28.17 -8.40 -3.38
C GLU A 154 -28.17 -7.86 -4.81
N LEU A 155 -27.06 -7.30 -5.27
CA LEU A 155 -26.89 -6.83 -6.65
C LEU A 155 -27.01 -7.97 -7.67
N SER A 156 -26.43 -9.15 -7.38
CA SER A 156 -26.63 -10.33 -8.25
C SER A 156 -28.12 -10.72 -8.37
N ARG A 157 -28.87 -10.63 -7.27
CA ARG A 157 -30.31 -10.91 -7.25
C ARG A 157 -31.11 -9.85 -8.01
N GLU A 158 -30.80 -8.58 -7.80
CA GLU A 158 -31.44 -7.47 -8.50
C GLU A 158 -31.24 -7.56 -10.01
N ARG A 159 -30.02 -7.85 -10.47
CA ARG A 159 -29.73 -8.04 -11.90
C ARG A 159 -30.53 -9.18 -12.51
N ARG A 160 -30.70 -10.28 -11.78
CA ARG A 160 -31.56 -11.38 -12.23
C ARG A 160 -33.01 -10.92 -12.39
N VAL A 161 -33.55 -10.17 -11.42
CA VAL A 161 -34.90 -9.61 -11.50
C VAL A 161 -35.04 -8.64 -12.68
N MET A 162 -34.03 -7.80 -12.93
CA MET A 162 -34.01 -6.89 -14.09
C MET A 162 -34.01 -7.65 -15.42
N LEU A 163 -33.27 -8.76 -15.52
CA LEU A 163 -33.29 -9.62 -16.70
C LEU A 163 -34.66 -10.28 -16.90
N GLU A 164 -35.26 -10.83 -15.84
CA GLU A 164 -36.59 -11.45 -15.88
C GLU A 164 -37.68 -10.43 -16.28
N GLN A 165 -37.50 -9.15 -15.95
CA GLN A 165 -38.38 -8.05 -16.34
C GLN A 165 -38.07 -7.45 -17.73
N GLY A 166 -37.04 -7.93 -18.43
CA GLY A 166 -36.62 -7.39 -19.72
C GLY A 166 -36.06 -5.96 -19.65
N ARG A 167 -35.56 -5.53 -18.50
CA ARG A 167 -34.98 -4.19 -18.25
C ARG A 167 -33.45 -4.16 -18.28
N LEU A 168 -32.82 -5.32 -18.44
CA LEU A 168 -31.36 -5.45 -18.50
C LEU A 168 -30.92 -5.39 -19.97
N ASP A 169 -30.73 -4.18 -20.48
CA ASP A 169 -30.36 -3.95 -21.90
C ASP A 169 -28.96 -4.47 -22.24
N ASP A 170 -28.00 -4.34 -21.31
CA ASP A 170 -26.64 -4.83 -21.44
C ASP A 170 -26.23 -5.65 -20.22
N ILE A 171 -25.92 -6.94 -20.45
CA ILE A 171 -25.52 -7.91 -19.42
C ILE A 171 -24.08 -7.65 -18.94
N THR A 172 -23.27 -6.93 -19.71
CA THR A 172 -21.90 -6.56 -19.37
C THR A 172 -21.79 -5.20 -18.68
N ALA A 173 -22.84 -4.39 -18.75
CA ALA A 173 -22.88 -3.09 -18.10
C ALA A 173 -23.14 -3.19 -16.59
N LEU A 174 -22.45 -2.34 -15.85
CA LEU A 174 -22.72 -2.04 -14.46
C LEU A 174 -23.92 -1.08 -14.40
N ASN A 175 -25.07 -1.62 -13.98
CA ASN A 175 -26.33 -0.87 -13.92
C ASN A 175 -26.59 -0.27 -12.54
N TRP A 176 -25.53 0.11 -11.83
CA TRP A 176 -25.62 0.79 -10.55
C TRP A 176 -24.91 2.14 -10.66
N GLN A 177 -25.53 3.17 -10.10
CA GLN A 177 -25.03 4.54 -10.24
C GLN A 177 -24.15 4.88 -9.04
N VAL A 178 -22.92 5.31 -9.32
CA VAL A 178 -22.08 5.96 -8.32
C VAL A 178 -22.65 7.36 -8.09
N GLU A 179 -22.98 7.68 -6.84
CA GLU A 179 -23.43 9.03 -6.50
C GLU A 179 -22.28 10.02 -6.70
N MET A 180 -22.56 11.09 -7.45
CA MET A 180 -21.56 12.10 -7.82
C MET A 180 -21.84 13.41 -7.09
N HIS A 181 -20.79 14.08 -6.65
CA HIS A 181 -20.86 15.42 -6.09
C HIS A 181 -21.32 16.42 -7.16
N PRO A 182 -22.33 17.27 -6.90
CA PRO A 182 -22.95 18.11 -7.92
C PRO A 182 -22.01 19.18 -8.50
N GLU A 183 -21.06 19.66 -7.71
CA GLU A 183 -20.14 20.74 -8.11
C GLU A 183 -18.86 20.20 -8.76
N SER A 184 -18.14 19.31 -8.07
CA SER A 184 -16.86 18.75 -8.55
C SER A 184 -16.97 17.62 -9.57
N ASN A 185 -18.16 17.04 -9.76
CA ASN A 185 -18.35 15.84 -10.59
C ASN A 185 -17.39 14.70 -10.19
N LYS A 186 -17.15 14.55 -8.88
CA LYS A 186 -16.35 13.49 -8.28
C LYS A 186 -17.27 12.52 -7.51
N PRO A 187 -16.87 11.24 -7.34
CA PRO A 187 -17.64 10.31 -6.51
C PRO A 187 -17.83 10.82 -5.08
N LEU A 188 -19.03 10.64 -4.51
CA LEU A 188 -19.28 10.90 -3.08
C LEU A 188 -18.70 9.81 -2.17
N ARG A 189 -18.31 8.68 -2.75
CA ARG A 189 -17.77 7.55 -2.01
C ARG A 189 -16.33 7.81 -1.58
N GLU A 190 -16.07 7.67 -0.29
CA GLU A 190 -14.74 7.82 0.32
C GLU A 190 -13.86 6.58 0.14
N PHE A 191 -12.55 6.78 -0.03
CA PHE A 191 -11.58 5.68 -0.07
C PHE A 191 -11.64 4.83 1.21
N PRO A 192 -11.46 3.50 1.13
CA PRO A 192 -11.44 2.64 2.30
C PRO A 192 -10.38 3.05 3.33
N ALA A 193 -10.70 2.94 4.62
CA ALA A 193 -9.82 3.37 5.71
C ALA A 193 -8.41 2.75 5.67
N ALA A 194 -8.27 1.55 5.10
CA ALA A 194 -6.98 0.88 4.96
C ALA A 194 -5.96 1.65 4.10
N PHE A 195 -6.40 2.49 3.15
CA PHE A 195 -5.51 3.37 2.41
C PHE A 195 -4.89 4.44 3.32
N TYR A 196 -5.68 4.98 4.26
CA TYR A 196 -5.22 5.97 5.23
C TYR A 196 -4.35 5.36 6.34
N GLN A 197 -4.53 4.08 6.65
CA GLN A 197 -3.65 3.33 7.56
C GLN A 197 -2.27 3.06 6.96
N ARG A 198 -2.05 3.29 5.66
CA ARG A 198 -0.76 3.11 4.99
C ARG A 198 -0.36 4.36 4.19
N PRO A 199 0.04 5.46 4.88
CA PRO A 199 0.38 6.74 4.25
C PRO A 199 1.42 6.61 3.12
N ALA A 200 2.37 5.68 3.24
CA ALA A 200 3.41 5.42 2.25
C ALA A 200 2.89 5.27 0.80
N LEU A 201 1.68 4.73 0.61
CA LEU A 201 1.08 4.54 -0.72
C LEU A 201 0.94 5.87 -1.49
N PHE A 202 0.67 6.98 -0.78
CA PHE A 202 0.56 8.31 -1.38
C PHE A 202 1.91 8.88 -1.85
N PHE A 203 3.02 8.32 -1.38
CA PHE A 203 4.38 8.77 -1.68
C PHE A 203 5.05 7.94 -2.78
N GLU A 204 4.51 6.78 -3.13
CA GLU A 204 4.99 5.87 -4.19
C GLU A 204 4.67 6.41 -5.61
N ASN A 205 5.09 7.65 -5.86
CA ASN A 205 5.02 8.32 -7.15
C ASN A 205 6.40 8.28 -7.82
N GLU A 206 6.44 8.05 -9.13
CA GLU A 206 7.69 8.14 -9.89
C GLU A 206 7.98 9.61 -10.24
N ILE A 207 8.51 10.36 -9.27
CA ILE A 207 8.78 11.79 -9.39
C ILE A 207 9.97 12.14 -10.30
N SER A 208 10.79 11.14 -10.64
CA SER A 208 11.94 11.31 -11.54
C SER A 208 11.53 11.40 -13.02
N LYS A 209 10.36 10.86 -13.39
CA LYS A 209 9.83 10.95 -14.75
C LYS A 209 9.24 12.32 -15.03
N ARG A 210 9.29 12.76 -16.30
CA ARG A 210 8.67 14.00 -16.78
C ARG A 210 7.74 13.66 -17.95
N PRO A 211 6.41 13.72 -17.78
CA PRO A 211 5.68 14.13 -16.56
C PRO A 211 5.81 13.12 -15.40
N VAL A 212 5.55 13.59 -14.18
CA VAL A 212 5.53 12.73 -12.98
C VAL A 212 4.44 11.69 -13.13
N THR A 213 4.77 10.43 -12.82
CA THR A 213 3.79 9.34 -12.84
C THR A 213 3.29 9.11 -11.42
N TYR A 214 2.04 9.47 -11.17
CA TYR A 214 1.38 9.24 -9.88
C TYR A 214 1.05 7.77 -9.69
N ASN A 215 0.80 7.38 -8.44
CA ASN A 215 0.39 6.04 -8.07
C ASN A 215 -0.84 5.57 -8.90
N GLN A 216 -0.64 4.54 -9.70
CA GLN A 216 -1.63 4.06 -10.68
C GLN A 216 -2.83 3.37 -10.04
N LEU A 217 -2.68 2.80 -8.83
CA LEU A 217 -3.80 2.20 -8.11
C LEU A 217 -4.83 3.27 -7.75
N PHE A 218 -4.40 4.39 -7.16
CA PHE A 218 -5.30 5.49 -6.83
C PHE A 218 -5.98 6.08 -8.06
N LEU A 219 -5.23 6.29 -9.16
CA LEU A 219 -5.79 6.85 -10.39
C LEU A 219 -6.83 5.95 -11.06
N ARG A 220 -6.71 4.63 -10.91
CA ARG A 220 -7.71 3.67 -11.40
C ARG A 220 -8.96 3.64 -10.50
N LEU A 221 -8.79 3.91 -9.21
CA LEU A 221 -9.87 3.94 -8.23
C LEU A 221 -10.68 5.25 -8.24
N GLN A 222 -10.14 6.32 -8.82
CA GLN A 222 -10.75 7.65 -8.76
C GLN A 222 -12.11 7.77 -9.46
N SER A 223 -12.47 6.82 -10.34
CA SER A 223 -13.79 6.75 -10.96
C SER A 223 -14.88 6.37 -9.97
N THR A 224 -14.50 5.66 -8.89
CA THR A 224 -15.42 5.11 -7.89
C THR A 224 -15.23 5.79 -6.54
N TYR A 225 -14.08 6.42 -6.30
CA TYR A 225 -13.70 7.01 -5.02
C TYR A 225 -13.19 8.44 -5.16
N ALA A 226 -13.50 9.26 -4.16
CA ALA A 226 -12.85 10.55 -3.96
C ALA A 226 -12.58 10.81 -2.48
N ILE A 227 -11.52 11.57 -2.20
CA ILE A 227 -11.17 11.99 -0.85
C ILE A 227 -12.13 13.12 -0.44
N GLN A 228 -12.93 12.87 0.59
CA GLN A 228 -13.94 13.83 1.08
C GLN A 228 -13.30 14.91 1.97
N GLN A 229 -12.27 14.55 2.74
CA GLN A 229 -11.59 15.46 3.68
C GLN A 229 -10.08 15.58 3.38
N PRO A 230 -9.68 16.33 2.34
CA PRO A 230 -8.28 16.41 1.93
C PRO A 230 -7.36 17.03 2.99
N ALA A 231 -7.85 17.99 3.78
CA ALA A 231 -7.05 18.61 4.84
C ALA A 231 -6.64 17.57 5.91
N TRP A 232 -7.60 16.79 6.41
CA TRP A 232 -7.36 15.73 7.38
C TRP A 232 -6.38 14.66 6.84
N VAL A 233 -6.57 14.23 5.59
CA VAL A 233 -5.63 13.27 4.98
C VAL A 233 -4.23 13.88 4.89
N CYS A 234 -4.10 15.14 4.49
CA CYS A 234 -2.80 15.80 4.41
C CYS A 234 -2.14 15.98 5.78
N ASP A 235 -2.89 16.25 6.84
CA ASP A 235 -2.36 16.29 8.21
C ASP A 235 -1.75 14.94 8.62
N LEU A 236 -2.40 13.84 8.24
CA LEU A 236 -1.92 12.48 8.48
C LEU A 236 -0.67 12.18 7.63
N LEU A 237 -0.64 12.61 6.37
CA LEU A 237 0.55 12.43 5.51
C LEU A 237 1.75 13.25 6.00
N ILE A 238 1.53 14.48 6.47
CA ILE A 238 2.59 15.35 7.00
C ILE A 238 3.18 14.75 8.27
N GLU A 239 2.34 14.33 9.21
CA GLU A 239 2.79 13.68 10.45
C GLU A 239 3.61 12.43 10.16
N TRP A 240 3.09 11.53 9.34
CA TRP A 240 3.80 10.32 8.93
C TRP A 240 5.13 10.64 8.23
N PHE A 241 5.15 11.66 7.35
CA PHE A 241 6.35 12.07 6.62
C PHE A 241 7.48 12.58 7.52
N PHE A 242 7.17 13.24 8.64
CA PHE A 242 8.20 13.73 9.55
C PHE A 242 8.59 12.71 10.63
N LEU A 243 7.64 11.88 11.09
CA LEU A 243 7.85 10.97 12.22
C LEU A 243 8.29 9.56 11.82
N GLU A 244 7.73 8.99 10.76
CA GLU A 244 7.88 7.56 10.42
C GLU A 244 8.58 7.30 9.09
N ASN A 245 8.56 8.27 8.17
CA ASN A 245 9.11 8.09 6.83
C ASN A 245 10.63 7.85 6.84
N GLU A 246 11.04 6.83 6.09
CA GLU A 246 12.45 6.46 5.96
C GLU A 246 13.08 6.77 4.61
N SER A 247 12.28 6.91 3.55
CA SER A 247 12.77 6.81 2.17
C SER A 247 12.45 8.02 1.30
N PHE A 248 11.50 8.86 1.70
CA PHE A 248 10.96 9.93 0.88
C PHE A 248 11.51 11.30 1.29
N ASP A 249 11.73 12.17 0.30
CA ASP A 249 12.17 13.54 0.52
C ASP A 249 11.01 14.55 0.44
N ILE A 250 11.30 15.82 0.68
CA ILE A 250 10.31 16.89 0.64
C ILE A 250 9.59 17.01 -0.72
N ASN A 251 10.22 16.63 -1.84
CA ASN A 251 9.55 16.66 -3.15
C ASN A 251 8.46 15.61 -3.22
N HIS A 252 8.69 14.41 -2.66
CA HIS A 252 7.68 13.37 -2.57
C HIS A 252 6.48 13.85 -1.75
N LEU A 253 6.68 14.57 -0.64
CA LEU A 253 5.57 15.18 0.11
C LEU A 253 4.74 16.12 -0.75
N PHE A 254 5.37 17.01 -1.51
CA PHE A 254 4.64 17.90 -2.43
C PHE A 254 3.83 17.14 -3.48
N HIS A 255 4.35 16.01 -3.98
CA HIS A 255 3.62 15.18 -4.94
C HIS A 255 2.50 14.37 -4.28
N ALA A 256 2.71 13.87 -3.06
CA ALA A 256 1.68 13.20 -2.28
C ALA A 256 0.51 14.14 -1.97
N VAL A 257 0.79 15.38 -1.54
CA VAL A 257 -0.25 16.40 -1.31
C VAL A 257 -0.97 16.77 -2.61
N ASN A 258 -0.24 16.93 -3.71
CA ASN A 258 -0.86 17.13 -5.03
C ASN A 258 -1.79 15.97 -5.42
N LEU A 259 -1.40 14.72 -5.12
CA LEU A 259 -2.21 13.54 -5.40
C LEU A 259 -3.50 13.57 -4.57
N VAL A 260 -3.41 13.86 -3.26
CA VAL A 260 -4.59 13.98 -2.38
C VAL A 260 -5.57 15.01 -2.94
N LEU A 261 -5.10 16.20 -3.28
CA LEU A 261 -5.96 17.26 -3.84
C LEU A 261 -6.50 16.93 -5.24
N HIS A 262 -5.81 16.10 -6.02
CA HIS A 262 -6.29 15.64 -7.32
C HIS A 262 -7.42 14.59 -7.19
N LEU A 263 -7.32 13.76 -6.15
CA LEU A 263 -8.29 12.71 -5.83
C LEU A 263 -9.44 13.24 -4.97
N SER A 264 -9.36 14.45 -4.43
CA SER A 264 -10.40 14.98 -3.55
C SER A 264 -11.61 15.51 -4.30
N VAL A 265 -12.69 15.71 -3.53
CA VAL A 265 -13.93 16.34 -4.00
C VAL A 265 -13.81 17.85 -4.22
N ASN A 266 -12.65 18.45 -3.93
CA ASN A 266 -12.48 19.90 -4.08
C ASN A 266 -12.45 20.27 -5.58
N ASP A 267 -13.23 21.27 -5.96
CA ASP A 267 -13.24 21.81 -7.33
C ASP A 267 -11.87 22.37 -7.76
N ARG A 268 -11.09 22.83 -6.79
CA ARG A 268 -9.77 23.43 -7.00
C ARG A 268 -8.73 22.69 -6.17
N PRO A 269 -7.49 22.57 -6.67
CA PRO A 269 -6.40 21.90 -5.95
C PRO A 269 -5.85 22.83 -4.86
N ARG A 270 -6.68 23.16 -3.87
CA ARG A 270 -6.39 24.03 -2.74
C ARG A 270 -7.10 23.52 -1.49
N PHE A 271 -6.57 23.88 -0.34
CA PHE A 271 -7.22 23.60 0.94
C PHE A 271 -8.21 24.70 1.32
N GLU A 272 -9.24 24.28 2.03
CA GLU A 272 -10.23 25.14 2.68
C GLU A 272 -9.98 25.27 4.19
N ASP A 273 -8.98 24.56 4.70
CA ASP A 273 -8.57 24.51 6.09
C ASP A 273 -7.08 24.87 6.20
N VAL A 274 -6.68 25.58 7.24
CA VAL A 274 -5.30 25.99 7.52
C VAL A 274 -4.46 24.91 8.20
N SER A 275 -5.10 23.90 8.81
CA SER A 275 -4.45 22.84 9.60
C SER A 275 -3.24 22.20 8.89
N PRO A 276 -3.30 21.81 7.58
CA PRO A 276 -2.14 21.28 6.88
C PRO A 276 -0.93 22.21 6.86
N LEU A 277 -1.14 23.52 6.70
CA LEU A 277 -0.06 24.50 6.74
C LEU A 277 0.50 24.66 8.16
N THR A 278 -0.38 24.77 9.15
CA THR A 278 0.01 24.89 10.57
C THR A 278 0.85 23.69 10.99
N LYS A 279 0.35 22.46 10.73
CA LYS A 279 1.04 21.21 11.05
C LYS A 279 2.38 21.08 10.31
N PHE A 280 2.41 21.49 9.04
CA PHE A 280 3.66 21.54 8.26
C PHE A 280 4.71 22.47 8.88
N ILE A 281 4.30 23.65 9.35
CA ILE A 281 5.19 24.60 10.03
C ILE A 281 5.66 24.04 11.37
N THR A 282 4.76 23.42 12.15
CA THR A 282 5.09 22.80 13.44
C THR A 282 6.22 21.78 13.31
N TYR A 283 6.12 20.78 12.42
CA TYR A 283 7.21 19.81 12.24
C TYR A 283 8.49 20.39 11.62
N MET A 284 8.36 21.46 10.83
CA MET A 284 9.52 22.13 10.24
C MET A 284 10.32 22.96 11.25
N TYR A 285 9.69 23.52 12.28
CA TYR A 285 10.30 24.52 13.15
C TYR A 285 10.24 24.22 14.65
N LEU A 286 9.17 23.60 15.14
CA LEU A 286 8.92 23.36 16.56
C LEU A 286 9.26 21.91 16.92
N ASP A 287 8.65 20.95 16.23
CA ASP A 287 8.82 19.51 16.46
C ASP A 287 9.90 18.94 15.52
N VAL A 288 11.11 19.49 15.62
CA VAL A 288 12.22 19.14 14.75
C VAL A 288 12.67 17.69 14.99
N THR A 289 12.55 16.86 13.97
CA THR A 289 13.04 15.48 14.00
C THR A 289 14.51 15.39 13.62
N ASP A 290 15.23 14.38 14.11
CA ASP A 290 16.66 14.17 13.84
C ASP A 290 16.99 14.08 12.34
N ARG A 291 16.00 13.69 11.53
CA ARG A 291 16.13 13.50 10.09
C ARG A 291 15.68 14.70 9.27
N LEU A 292 15.28 15.80 9.90
CA LEU A 292 14.73 16.96 9.20
C LEU A 292 15.66 17.45 8.08
N LEU A 293 16.97 17.54 8.33
CA LEU A 293 17.90 18.01 7.30
C LEU A 293 17.97 17.08 6.09
N GLN A 294 17.88 15.76 6.31
CA GLN A 294 17.81 14.78 5.22
C GLN A 294 16.52 14.95 4.42
N LEU A 295 15.37 15.06 5.11
CA LEU A 295 14.06 15.23 4.47
C LEU A 295 14.00 16.49 3.59
N LEU A 296 14.64 17.58 4.03
CA LEU A 296 14.66 18.85 3.31
C LEU A 296 15.76 18.96 2.23
N LEU A 297 16.55 17.90 2.06
CA LEU A 297 17.70 17.80 1.15
C LEU A 297 18.81 18.81 1.50
N CYS A 298 19.10 18.95 2.79
CA CYS A 298 20.11 19.85 3.35
C CYS A 298 21.02 19.21 4.39
N GLU A 299 21.18 17.88 4.39
CA GLU A 299 22.06 17.14 5.32
C GLU A 299 23.52 17.60 5.33
N ASN A 300 24.02 18.16 4.23
CA ASN A 300 25.40 18.65 4.10
C ASN A 300 25.54 20.15 4.37
N LEU A 301 24.47 20.84 4.77
CA LEU A 301 24.51 22.28 5.07
C LEU A 301 24.75 22.49 6.56
N GLU A 302 25.84 23.18 6.89
CA GLU A 302 26.20 23.53 8.28
C GLU A 302 25.72 24.94 8.66
N ASP A 303 25.53 25.82 7.67
CA ASP A 303 25.11 27.21 7.91
C ASP A 303 23.63 27.26 8.32
N VAL A 304 23.40 27.59 9.60
CA VAL A 304 22.07 27.77 10.21
C VAL A 304 21.24 28.79 9.42
N GLY A 305 21.86 29.86 8.92
CA GLY A 305 21.21 30.87 8.09
C GLY A 305 20.68 30.29 6.78
N LEU A 306 21.46 29.46 6.10
CA LEU A 306 21.03 28.79 4.86
C LEU A 306 19.95 27.74 5.11
N ILE A 307 20.01 27.03 6.24
CA ILE A 307 18.96 26.07 6.65
C ILE A 307 17.64 26.81 6.87
N CYS A 308 17.63 27.92 7.62
CA CYS A 308 16.40 28.69 7.84
C CYS A 308 15.85 29.28 6.53
N GLU A 309 16.72 29.71 5.61
CA GLU A 309 16.31 30.18 4.28
C GLU A 309 15.66 29.05 3.47
N ARG A 310 16.23 27.84 3.54
CA ARG A 310 15.67 26.65 2.90
C ARG A 310 14.29 26.31 3.45
N LYS A 311 14.11 26.31 4.78
CA LYS A 311 12.80 26.10 5.41
C LYS A 311 11.78 27.13 4.94
N ALA A 312 12.11 28.42 5.00
CA ALA A 312 11.21 29.49 4.55
C ALA A 312 10.82 29.33 3.06
N LYS A 313 11.78 29.00 2.18
CA LYS A 313 11.51 28.72 0.75
C LYS A 313 10.57 27.53 0.54
N ILE A 314 10.68 26.50 1.38
CA ILE A 314 9.81 25.32 1.33
C ILE A 314 8.39 25.69 1.78
N VAL A 315 8.24 26.48 2.86
CA VAL A 315 6.93 26.99 3.30
C VAL A 315 6.31 27.91 2.23
N ASP A 316 7.08 28.85 1.67
CA ASP A 316 6.63 29.69 0.56
C ASP A 316 6.08 28.85 -0.61
N LYS A 317 6.81 27.79 -0.99
CA LYS A 317 6.37 26.86 -2.04
C LYS A 317 5.06 26.16 -1.67
N PHE A 318 4.87 25.80 -0.40
CA PHE A 318 3.64 25.17 0.10
C PHE A 318 2.45 26.13 0.03
N ILE A 319 2.60 27.35 0.54
CA ILE A 319 1.56 28.39 0.47
C ILE A 319 1.21 28.69 -0.99
N ARG A 320 2.22 28.90 -1.84
CA ARG A 320 2.01 29.21 -3.26
C ARG A 320 1.25 28.11 -4.00
N LYS A 321 1.48 26.84 -3.66
CA LYS A 321 0.81 25.72 -4.31
C LYS A 321 -0.61 25.52 -3.81
N PHE A 322 -0.82 25.59 -2.49
CA PHE A 322 -2.04 25.05 -1.87
C PHE A 322 -2.96 26.09 -1.23
N TYR A 323 -2.45 27.31 -0.97
CA TYR A 323 -3.17 28.40 -0.29
C TYR A 323 -3.18 29.70 -1.09
N ARG A 324 -2.76 29.68 -2.35
CA ARG A 324 -2.67 30.89 -3.17
C ARG A 324 -4.03 31.57 -3.29
N GLY A 325 -4.12 32.81 -2.82
CA GLY A 325 -5.36 33.59 -2.85
C GLY A 325 -6.32 33.31 -1.69
N SER A 326 -5.97 32.44 -0.75
CA SER A 326 -6.77 32.14 0.45
C SER A 326 -6.35 33.04 1.62
N VAL A 327 -6.55 34.36 1.47
CA VAL A 327 -6.09 35.37 2.44
C VAL A 327 -6.69 35.15 3.83
N ASP A 328 -7.95 34.73 3.89
CA ASP A 328 -8.66 34.48 5.15
C ASP A 328 -8.01 33.33 5.94
N LEU A 329 -7.67 32.23 5.25
CA LEU A 329 -6.98 31.09 5.87
C LEU A 329 -5.56 31.46 6.34
N LEU A 330 -4.85 32.28 5.55
CA LEU A 330 -3.52 32.78 5.90
C LEU A 330 -3.54 33.85 7.00
N SER A 331 -4.72 34.33 7.40
CA SER A 331 -4.92 35.28 8.49
C SER A 331 -5.57 34.61 9.71
N SER A 332 -5.66 33.28 9.73
CA SER A 332 -6.27 32.54 10.83
C SER A 332 -5.48 32.67 12.13
N ASP A 333 -6.20 32.72 13.25
CA ASP A 333 -5.57 32.88 14.55
C ASP A 333 -4.67 31.70 14.93
N GLU A 334 -5.05 30.50 14.51
CA GLU A 334 -4.29 29.28 14.76
C GLU A 334 -2.91 29.33 14.09
N LEU A 335 -2.86 29.68 12.80
CA LEU A 335 -1.60 29.80 12.06
C LEU A 335 -0.68 30.84 12.71
N TRP A 336 -1.22 32.01 13.04
CA TRP A 336 -0.41 33.11 13.57
C TRP A 336 0.10 32.86 14.98
N LYS A 337 -0.59 32.06 15.81
CA LYS A 337 -0.03 31.57 17.09
C LYS A 337 1.21 30.72 16.86
N THR A 338 1.13 29.73 15.96
CA THR A 338 2.27 28.87 15.60
C THR A 338 3.43 29.69 15.02
N VAL A 339 3.15 30.62 14.11
CA VAL A 339 4.18 31.50 13.52
C VAL A 339 4.85 32.38 14.58
N HIS A 340 4.09 32.89 15.54
CA HIS A 340 4.62 33.70 16.63
C HIS A 340 5.53 32.88 17.58
N GLU A 341 5.18 31.62 17.84
CA GLU A 341 6.01 30.69 18.61
C GLU A 341 7.35 30.39 17.93
N VAL A 342 7.37 30.28 16.59
CA VAL A 342 8.59 30.00 15.80
C VAL A 342 9.60 31.16 15.83
N ARG A 343 9.14 32.42 15.94
CA ARG A 343 9.99 33.64 15.98
C ARG A 343 10.96 33.81 14.78
N ASP A 344 10.67 33.21 13.63
CA ASP A 344 11.44 33.38 12.39
C ASP A 344 10.84 34.51 11.53
N ARG A 345 11.60 35.59 11.32
CA ARG A 345 11.18 36.74 10.50
C ARG A 345 10.89 36.36 9.04
N ARG A 346 11.64 35.40 8.48
CA ARG A 346 11.49 34.98 7.08
C ARG A 346 10.18 34.21 6.87
N LEU A 347 9.75 33.47 7.89
CA LEU A 347 8.45 32.79 7.88
C LEU A 347 7.31 33.81 7.89
N VAL A 348 7.40 34.82 8.76
CA VAL A 348 6.44 35.94 8.81
C VAL A 348 6.36 36.64 7.46
N GLU A 349 7.51 37.01 6.87
CA GLU A 349 7.58 37.63 5.55
C GLU A 349 6.94 36.75 4.47
N SER A 350 7.21 35.45 4.49
CA SER A 350 6.65 34.51 3.52
C SER A 350 5.12 34.51 3.56
N ILE A 351 4.50 34.46 4.75
CA ILE A 351 3.03 34.46 4.89
C ILE A 351 2.44 35.83 4.53
N SER A 352 3.07 36.92 5.00
CA SER A 352 2.61 38.28 4.69
C SER A 352 2.68 38.63 3.21
N ASN A 353 3.64 38.09 2.46
CA ASN A 353 3.73 38.27 1.01
C ASN A 353 2.52 37.70 0.25
N TYR A 354 1.82 36.72 0.82
CA TYR A 354 0.56 36.19 0.27
C TYR A 354 -0.69 36.85 0.88
N GLY A 355 -0.52 37.92 1.64
CA GLY A 355 -1.61 38.74 2.19
C GLY A 355 -2.06 38.34 3.60
N GLY A 356 -1.48 37.30 4.21
CA GLY A 356 -1.80 36.90 5.57
C GLY A 356 -1.43 37.97 6.59
N LYS A 357 -2.32 38.24 7.55
CA LYS A 357 -2.08 39.21 8.63
C LYS A 357 -2.51 38.63 9.97
N PRO A 358 -1.75 38.88 11.05
CA PRO A 358 -2.17 38.49 12.39
C PRO A 358 -3.39 39.30 12.82
N SER A 359 -4.31 38.65 13.55
CA SER A 359 -5.39 39.37 14.22
C SER A 359 -4.86 40.15 15.43
N PHE A 360 -5.62 41.16 15.86
CA PHE A 360 -5.30 41.95 17.06
C PHE A 360 -5.18 41.12 18.35
N ASN A 361 -5.75 39.92 18.38
CA ASN A 361 -5.72 39.06 19.57
C ASN A 361 -4.38 38.35 19.77
N ILE A 362 -3.55 38.23 18.72
CA ILE A 362 -2.26 37.51 18.76
C ILE A 362 -1.08 38.44 18.96
N VAL A 363 -1.26 39.73 18.66
CA VAL A 363 -0.22 40.77 18.83
C VAL A 363 -0.07 41.22 20.29
N LYS A 364 -0.98 40.80 21.19
CA LYS A 364 -0.90 41.01 22.63
C LYS A 364 -0.13 39.87 23.30
#